data_AF-Q6BQZ5-F1
#
_entry.id   AF-Q6BQZ5-F1
#
_cell.length_a   1.000
_cell.length_b   1.000
_cell.length_c   1.000
_cell.angle_alpha   90.00
_cell.angle_beta   90.00
_cell.angle_gamma   90.00
#
_symmetry.space_group_name_H-M   'P 1'
#
loop_
_entity.id
_entity.type
_entity.pdbx_description
1 polymer ?
#
loop_
_entity_poly.entity_id
_entity_poly.type
_entity_poly.pdbx_seq_one_letter_code
_entity_poly.pdbx_strand_id
1 'polypeptide(L)'
;MSTVPESFKAQINQGVPGPVKARPDPLPVGKKIAPNKKAPCSFDTSFEEATTKATINGRQNEVATAFEEIEQALSKGEFSQAIRALWYLKLSTFYNEDSANVWAYIAFAFAHLGFGEHVGFSLKKLKEAGLDQTVLKQDVMVELKKISK
;
A
#
# COMPACT_ATOMS: atom_id res chain seq x y z
N MET A 1 -4.00 -20.15 -0.23
CA MET A 1 -2.74 -20.18 -0.99
C MET A 1 -2.09 -18.80 -0.87
N SER A 2 -0.76 -18.73 -0.84
CA SER A 2 -0.02 -17.51 -0.50
C SER A 2 -0.28 -16.38 -1.50
N THR A 3 -0.87 -15.27 -1.04
CA THR A 3 -1.23 -14.06 -1.81
C THR A 3 -0.07 -13.08 -2.02
N VAL A 4 1.15 -13.55 -1.79
CA VAL A 4 2.39 -12.81 -2.04
C VAL A 4 3.18 -13.70 -3.00
N PRO A 5 3.56 -13.22 -4.19
CA PRO A 5 4.25 -14.07 -5.15
C PRO A 5 5.54 -14.61 -4.53
N GLU A 6 5.84 -15.88 -4.76
CA GLU A 6 6.99 -16.54 -4.11
C GLU A 6 8.31 -15.87 -4.47
N SER A 7 8.41 -15.28 -5.67
CA SER A 7 9.54 -14.45 -6.12
C SER A 7 9.79 -13.25 -5.20
N PHE A 8 8.75 -12.59 -4.69
CA PHE A 8 8.86 -11.44 -3.77
C PHE A 8 9.34 -11.87 -2.38
N LYS A 9 8.85 -13.02 -1.88
CA LYS A 9 9.36 -13.59 -0.62
C LYS A 9 10.84 -13.98 -0.73
N ALA A 10 11.28 -14.44 -1.90
CA ALA A 10 12.66 -14.80 -2.16
C ALA A 10 13.59 -13.57 -2.24
N GLN A 11 13.15 -12.45 -2.83
CA GLN A 11 13.94 -11.22 -2.98
C GLN A 11 14.21 -10.48 -1.66
N ILE A 12 13.27 -10.48 -0.70
CA ILE A 12 13.50 -9.92 0.66
C ILE A 12 14.72 -10.55 1.35
N ASN A 13 15.09 -11.77 0.94
CA ASN A 13 16.21 -12.52 1.52
C ASN A 13 17.54 -12.31 0.78
N GLN A 14 17.61 -11.58 -0.33
CA GLN A 14 18.83 -11.47 -1.15
C GLN A 14 19.76 -10.28 -0.81
N GLY A 15 19.42 -9.45 0.17
CA GLY A 15 20.24 -8.28 0.56
C GLY A 15 21.00 -8.39 1.89
N VAL A 16 20.93 -9.53 2.59
CA VAL A 16 21.53 -9.70 3.93
C VAL A 16 22.53 -10.86 3.91
N PRO A 17 23.83 -10.64 4.18
CA PRO A 17 24.79 -11.73 4.31
C PRO A 17 24.42 -12.60 5.51
N GLY A 18 24.03 -13.86 5.28
CA GLY A 18 23.75 -14.86 6.33
C GLY A 18 22.46 -15.67 6.08
N PRO A 19 22.20 -16.75 6.86
CA PRO A 19 20.97 -17.52 6.77
C PRO A 19 19.79 -16.64 7.22
N VAL A 20 19.10 -16.04 6.24
CA VAL A 20 18.01 -15.10 6.47
C VAL A 20 16.82 -15.85 7.08
N LYS A 21 16.59 -15.66 8.37
CA LYS A 21 15.27 -15.95 8.96
C LYS A 21 14.27 -15.07 8.21
N ALA A 22 13.32 -15.70 7.50
CA ALA A 22 12.21 -15.00 6.85
C ALA A 22 11.68 -13.93 7.83
N ARG A 23 11.72 -12.66 7.40
CA ARG A 23 11.17 -11.58 8.25
C ARG A 23 9.72 -11.98 8.58
N PRO A 24 9.33 -11.96 9.87
CA PRO A 24 7.97 -12.31 10.26
C PRO A 24 6.99 -11.50 9.39
N ASP A 25 5.97 -12.16 8.84
CA ASP A 25 4.86 -11.46 8.20
C ASP A 25 4.41 -10.36 9.17
N PRO A 26 4.40 -9.08 8.77
CA PRO A 26 3.98 -8.00 9.65
C PRO A 26 2.54 -8.23 10.17
N LEU A 27 1.78 -9.13 9.56
CA LEU A 27 0.46 -9.55 10.01
C LEU A 27 0.37 -11.09 10.04
N PRO A 28 -0.16 -11.72 11.10
CA PRO A 28 -0.31 -13.18 11.11
C PRO A 28 -1.06 -13.69 9.88
N VAL A 29 -0.55 -14.74 9.23
CA VAL A 29 -1.17 -15.36 8.05
C VAL A 29 -2.66 -15.62 8.34
N GLY A 30 -3.55 -15.10 7.51
CA GLY A 30 -5.00 -15.27 7.65
C GLY A 30 -5.75 -14.26 8.53
N LYS A 31 -5.07 -13.36 9.27
CA LYS A 31 -5.75 -12.32 10.07
C LYS A 31 -6.06 -11.04 9.28
N LYS A 32 -7.27 -10.92 8.75
CA LYS A 32 -7.74 -9.66 8.13
C LYS A 32 -7.61 -8.49 9.13
N ILE A 33 -7.10 -7.36 8.68
CA ILE A 33 -7.21 -6.08 9.41
C ILE A 33 -8.70 -5.74 9.42
N ALA A 34 -9.31 -5.82 10.60
CA ALA A 34 -10.71 -5.45 10.76
C ALA A 34 -10.86 -3.92 10.73
N PRO A 35 -12.00 -3.39 10.22
CA PRO A 35 -12.29 -1.98 10.31
C PRO A 35 -12.23 -1.47 11.76
N ASN A 36 -11.75 -0.24 11.94
CA ASN A 36 -11.67 0.42 13.23
C ASN A 36 -13.07 0.71 13.77
N LYS A 37 -13.45 0.03 14.85
CA LYS A 37 -14.75 0.21 15.52
C LYS A 37 -14.72 1.26 16.63
N LYS A 38 -13.55 1.70 17.08
CA LYS A 38 -13.41 2.58 18.24
C LYS A 38 -13.53 4.06 17.89
N ALA A 39 -12.93 4.46 16.78
CA ALA A 39 -12.94 5.83 16.29
C ALA A 39 -12.83 5.84 14.75
N PRO A 40 -13.86 5.38 14.02
CA PRO A 40 -13.81 5.34 12.57
C PRO A 40 -13.74 6.75 11.97
N CYS A 41 -12.90 6.93 10.95
CA CYS A 41 -13.05 8.03 10.01
C CYS A 41 -14.02 7.65 8.88
N SER A 42 -14.66 8.65 8.26
CA SER A 42 -15.50 8.45 7.07
C SER A 42 -14.64 8.63 5.82
N PHE A 43 -14.69 7.67 4.91
CA PHE A 43 -14.06 7.73 3.60
C PHE A 43 -14.74 6.72 2.67
N ASP A 44 -15.46 7.24 1.69
CA ASP A 44 -16.37 6.43 0.86
C ASP A 44 -16.01 6.47 -0.64
N THR A 45 -14.98 7.23 -1.02
CA THR A 45 -14.53 7.36 -2.40
C THR A 45 -14.02 6.02 -2.93
N SER A 46 -14.63 5.50 -4.00
CA SER A 46 -14.24 4.21 -4.56
C SER A 46 -12.86 4.26 -5.20
N PHE A 47 -12.18 3.11 -5.31
CA PHE A 47 -10.84 3.06 -5.91
C PHE A 47 -10.83 3.53 -7.38
N GLU A 48 -11.87 3.18 -8.15
CA GLU A 48 -12.01 3.58 -9.55
C GLU A 48 -12.18 5.09 -9.72
N GLU A 49 -12.89 5.73 -8.78
CA GLU A 49 -13.04 7.19 -8.75
C GLU A 49 -11.76 7.87 -8.24
N ALA A 50 -11.01 7.20 -7.37
CA ALA A 50 -9.86 7.78 -6.71
C ALA A 50 -8.57 7.78 -7.54
N THR A 51 -8.42 6.82 -8.45
CA THR A 51 -7.20 6.65 -9.25
C THR A 51 -7.12 7.62 -10.43
N THR A 52 -5.92 8.11 -10.73
CA THR A 52 -5.64 8.92 -11.93
C THR A 52 -5.64 8.08 -13.21
N LYS A 53 -5.63 6.74 -13.10
CA LYS A 53 -5.43 5.79 -14.22
C LYS A 53 -4.13 6.03 -15.02
N ALA A 54 -3.22 6.85 -14.48
CA ALA A 54 -1.96 7.15 -15.14
C ALA A 54 -1.04 5.95 -15.03
N THR A 55 -0.55 5.46 -16.16
CA THR A 55 0.44 4.39 -16.20
C THR A 55 1.76 4.92 -15.67
N ILE A 56 2.37 4.17 -14.74
CA ILE A 56 3.69 4.51 -14.20
C ILE A 56 4.73 3.86 -15.10
N ASN A 57 5.35 4.68 -15.95
CA ASN A 57 6.41 4.24 -16.84
C ASN A 57 7.67 3.86 -16.04
N GLY A 58 8.39 2.83 -16.49
CA GLY A 58 9.66 2.41 -15.89
C GLY A 58 9.56 1.32 -14.81
N ARG A 59 8.35 0.84 -14.47
CA ARG A 59 8.18 -0.32 -13.59
C ARG A 59 8.78 -1.58 -14.22
N GLN A 60 9.56 -2.32 -13.42
CA GLN A 60 9.92 -3.70 -13.78
C GLN A 60 8.66 -4.57 -13.82
N ASN A 61 8.61 -5.54 -14.73
CA ASN A 61 7.42 -6.37 -14.97
C ASN A 61 6.84 -7.00 -13.69
N GLU A 62 7.69 -7.48 -12.78
CA GLU A 62 7.27 -8.10 -11.51
C GLU A 62 6.58 -7.08 -10.58
N VAL A 63 7.10 -5.86 -10.52
CA VAL A 63 6.54 -4.75 -9.72
C VAL A 63 5.21 -4.29 -10.32
N ALA A 64 5.12 -4.23 -11.65
CA ALA A 64 3.88 -3.90 -12.34
C ALA A 64 2.77 -4.91 -12.01
N THR A 65 3.05 -6.21 -12.09
CA THR A 65 2.09 -7.27 -11.72
C THR A 65 1.66 -7.16 -10.26
N ALA A 66 2.58 -6.90 -9.33
CA ALA A 66 2.22 -6.71 -7.92
C ALA A 66 1.28 -5.51 -7.71
N PHE A 67 1.52 -4.40 -8.41
CA PHE A 67 0.61 -3.25 -8.36
C PHE A 67 -0.76 -3.56 -8.98
N GLU A 68 -0.83 -4.30 -10.09
CA GLU A 68 -2.12 -4.73 -10.66
C GLU A 68 -2.94 -5.58 -9.67
N GLU A 69 -2.29 -6.51 -8.96
CA GLU A 69 -2.94 -7.31 -7.91
C GLU A 69 -3.43 -6.44 -6.74
N ILE A 70 -2.65 -5.43 -6.34
CA ILE A 70 -3.02 -4.46 -5.30
C ILE A 70 -4.23 -3.65 -5.75
N GLU A 71 -4.21 -3.12 -6.97
CA GLU A 71 -5.29 -2.30 -7.54
C GLU A 71 -6.59 -3.10 -7.67
N GLN A 72 -6.48 -4.38 -8.06
CA GLN A 72 -7.61 -5.29 -8.09
C GLN A 72 -8.16 -5.60 -6.69
N ALA A 73 -7.29 -5.73 -5.69
CA ALA A 73 -7.73 -5.90 -4.31
C ALA A 73 -8.43 -4.64 -3.78
N LEU A 74 -7.91 -3.44 -4.10
CA LEU A 74 -8.52 -2.16 -3.73
C LEU A 74 -9.89 -1.96 -4.38
N SER A 75 -10.06 -2.28 -5.66
CA SER A 75 -11.35 -2.18 -6.36
C SER A 75 -12.40 -3.14 -5.81
N LYS A 76 -11.98 -4.32 -5.33
CA LYS A 76 -12.87 -5.30 -4.66
C LYS A 76 -13.15 -4.99 -3.18
N GLY A 77 -12.58 -3.92 -2.63
CA GLY A 77 -12.71 -3.58 -1.20
C GLY A 77 -11.91 -4.51 -0.27
N GLU A 78 -10.95 -5.26 -0.79
CA GLU A 78 -10.05 -6.13 -0.03
C GLU A 78 -8.89 -5.34 0.59
N PHE A 79 -9.20 -4.26 1.32
CA PHE A 79 -8.22 -3.29 1.82
C PHE A 79 -7.13 -3.91 2.70
N SER A 80 -7.48 -4.89 3.53
CA SER A 80 -6.49 -5.61 4.35
C SER A 80 -5.49 -6.40 3.50
N GLN A 81 -5.91 -6.92 2.35
CA GLN A 81 -5.05 -7.67 1.44
C GLN A 81 -4.14 -6.71 0.68
N ALA A 82 -4.70 -5.60 0.19
CA ALA A 82 -3.93 -4.53 -0.43
C ALA A 82 -2.81 -4.01 0.50
N ILE A 83 -3.13 -3.70 1.77
CA ILE A 83 -2.15 -3.24 2.76
C ILE A 83 -1.01 -4.26 2.95
N ARG A 84 -1.33 -5.56 3.02
CA ARG A 84 -0.31 -6.61 3.14
C ARG A 84 0.61 -6.62 1.92
N ALA A 85 0.05 -6.68 0.73
CA ALA A 85 0.81 -6.71 -0.52
C ALA A 85 1.69 -5.44 -0.66
N LEU A 86 1.17 -4.27 -0.33
CA LEU A 86 1.90 -3.01 -0.31
C LEU A 86 3.08 -2.99 0.68
N TRP A 87 2.90 -3.54 1.88
CA TRP A 87 3.98 -3.67 2.86
C TRP A 87 5.06 -4.64 2.40
N TYR A 88 4.67 -5.77 1.82
CA TYR A 88 5.62 -6.71 1.24
C TYR A 88 6.41 -6.07 0.10
N LEU A 89 5.72 -5.37 -0.80
CA LEU A 89 6.35 -4.64 -1.89
C LEU A 89 7.34 -3.62 -1.35
N LYS A 90 6.97 -2.85 -0.31
CA LYS A 90 7.88 -1.89 0.32
C LYS A 90 9.13 -2.54 0.93
N LEU A 91 9.01 -3.75 1.47
CA LEU A 91 10.12 -4.49 2.07
C LEU A 91 11.03 -5.17 1.03
N SER A 92 10.49 -5.53 -0.14
CA SER A 92 11.23 -6.20 -1.21
C SER A 92 11.90 -5.23 -2.18
N THR A 93 11.30 -4.07 -2.44
CA THR A 93 11.87 -3.09 -3.38
C THR A 93 12.83 -2.14 -2.66
N PHE A 94 14.10 -2.16 -3.08
CA PHE A 94 15.09 -1.11 -2.81
C PHE A 94 14.82 0.20 -3.59
N TYR A 95 13.82 0.20 -4.48
CA TYR A 95 13.56 1.29 -5.40
C TYR A 95 12.74 2.42 -4.76
N ASN A 96 13.31 3.62 -4.78
CA ASN A 96 12.72 4.82 -4.19
C ASN A 96 11.56 5.36 -5.05
N GLU A 97 11.58 5.08 -6.36
CA GLU A 97 10.74 5.72 -7.39
C GLU A 97 9.25 5.41 -7.25
N ASP A 98 8.87 4.26 -6.69
CA ASP A 98 7.46 3.89 -6.46
C ASP A 98 7.04 3.99 -4.99
N SER A 99 7.93 4.42 -4.12
CA SER A 99 7.66 4.47 -2.68
C SER A 99 6.50 5.42 -2.35
N ALA A 100 6.36 6.53 -3.06
CA ALA A 100 5.22 7.44 -2.88
C ALA A 100 3.88 6.78 -3.24
N ASN A 101 3.83 6.00 -4.33
CA ASN A 101 2.60 5.31 -4.76
C ASN A 101 2.20 4.21 -3.78
N VAL A 102 3.19 3.49 -3.22
CA VAL A 102 2.94 2.54 -2.14
C VAL A 102 2.28 3.24 -0.95
N TRP A 103 2.84 4.36 -0.49
CA TRP A 103 2.26 5.10 0.64
C TRP A 103 0.90 5.73 0.34
N ALA A 104 0.66 6.15 -0.90
CA ALA A 104 -0.64 6.65 -1.34
C ALA A 104 -1.71 5.56 -1.23
N TYR A 105 -1.46 4.37 -1.77
CA TYR A 105 -2.39 3.24 -1.69
C TYR A 105 -2.57 2.71 -0.26
N ILE A 106 -1.52 2.74 0.57
CA ILE A 106 -1.63 2.40 1.99
C ILE A 106 -2.54 3.42 2.71
N ALA A 107 -2.37 4.71 2.46
CA ALA A 107 -3.21 5.76 3.05
C ALA A 107 -4.68 5.56 2.65
N PHE A 108 -4.94 5.31 1.37
CA PHE A 108 -6.28 5.03 0.85
C PHE A 108 -6.94 3.81 1.51
N ALA A 109 -6.22 2.69 1.61
CA ALA A 109 -6.74 1.48 2.23
C ALA A 109 -7.02 1.64 3.73
N PHE A 110 -6.16 2.36 4.46
CA PHE A 110 -6.39 2.64 5.88
C PHE A 110 -7.57 3.60 6.12
N ALA A 111 -7.81 4.54 5.19
CA ALA A 111 -8.96 5.43 5.28
C ALA A 111 -10.28 4.65 5.21
N HIS A 112 -10.42 3.72 4.26
CA HIS A 112 -11.59 2.82 4.18
C HIS A 112 -11.72 1.88 5.38
N LEU A 113 -10.61 1.51 6.02
CA LEU A 113 -10.65 0.73 7.25
C LEU A 113 -10.88 1.59 8.51
N GLY A 114 -11.00 2.91 8.39
CA GLY A 114 -11.32 3.79 9.52
C GLY A 114 -10.12 4.16 10.40
N PHE A 115 -8.88 3.98 9.94
CA PHE A 115 -7.66 4.22 10.73
C PHE A 115 -6.97 5.55 10.41
N GLY A 116 -7.55 6.68 10.87
CA GLY A 116 -7.02 8.03 10.59
C GLY A 116 -5.54 8.26 10.94
N GLU A 117 -5.07 7.72 12.08
CA GLU A 117 -3.65 7.82 12.48
C GLU A 117 -2.71 7.15 11.45
N HIS A 118 -3.14 6.03 10.86
CA HIS A 118 -2.35 5.29 9.87
C HIS A 118 -2.39 5.99 8.50
N VAL A 119 -3.48 6.70 8.19
CA VAL A 119 -3.54 7.62 7.05
C VAL A 119 -2.50 8.73 7.23
N GLY A 120 -2.46 9.37 8.40
CA GLY A 120 -1.48 10.42 8.70
C GLY A 120 -0.03 9.96 8.62
N PHE A 121 0.29 8.78 9.17
CA PHE A 121 1.61 8.18 9.03
C PHE A 121 1.99 7.96 7.56
N SER A 122 1.07 7.43 6.76
CA SER A 122 1.31 7.12 5.34
C SER A 122 1.51 8.39 4.51
N LEU A 123 0.72 9.44 4.76
CA LEU A 123 0.89 10.74 4.10
C LEU A 123 2.21 11.42 4.47
N LYS A 124 2.66 11.28 5.72
CA LYS A 124 3.99 11.76 6.13
C LYS A 124 5.08 11.05 5.33
N LYS A 125 4.98 9.73 5.19
CA LYS A 125 5.94 8.93 4.42
C LYS A 125 5.93 9.23 2.93
N LEU A 126 4.75 9.53 2.36
CA LEU A 126 4.62 9.99 0.99
C LEU A 126 5.38 11.31 0.77
N LYS A 127 5.27 12.26 1.69
CA LYS A 127 6.02 13.54 1.63
C LYS A 127 7.53 13.32 1.75
N GLU A 128 7.97 12.41 2.62
CA GLU A 128 9.40 12.04 2.74
C GLU A 128 9.96 11.40 1.47
N ALA A 129 9.12 10.75 0.64
CA ALA A 129 9.52 10.15 -0.63
C ALA A 129 9.72 11.17 -1.77
N GLY A 130 9.32 12.44 -1.58
CA GLY A 130 9.72 13.55 -2.46
C GLY A 130 9.14 13.54 -3.88
N LEU A 131 8.00 12.89 -4.12
CA LEU A 131 7.33 12.88 -5.42
C LEU A 131 6.08 13.77 -5.43
N ASP A 132 5.98 14.62 -6.45
CA ASP A 132 4.87 15.58 -6.65
C ASP A 132 3.65 14.96 -7.34
N GLN A 133 3.80 13.80 -8.00
CA GLN A 133 2.71 13.08 -8.66
C GLN A 133 2.44 11.74 -7.98
N THR A 134 1.16 11.45 -7.78
CA THR A 134 0.65 10.22 -7.19
C THR A 134 -0.35 9.54 -8.11
N VAL A 135 -0.49 8.23 -7.95
CA VAL A 135 -1.57 7.41 -8.55
C VAL A 135 -2.98 7.81 -8.10
N LEU A 136 -3.12 8.56 -7.01
CA LEU A 136 -4.41 9.08 -6.55
C LEU A 136 -4.62 10.51 -7.06
N LYS A 137 -5.87 10.84 -7.37
CA LYS A 137 -6.27 12.20 -7.78
C LYS A 137 -6.08 13.19 -6.64
N GLN A 138 -5.88 14.46 -6.99
CA GLN A 138 -5.56 15.52 -6.02
C GLN A 138 -6.68 15.77 -5.00
N ASP A 139 -7.93 15.68 -5.42
CA ASP A 139 -9.13 15.77 -4.57
C ASP A 139 -9.15 14.69 -3.49
N VAL A 140 -8.84 13.44 -3.86
CA VAL A 140 -8.67 12.32 -2.93
C VAL A 140 -7.55 12.60 -1.93
N MET A 141 -6.41 13.10 -2.41
CA MET A 141 -5.28 13.44 -1.55
C MET A 141 -5.63 14.55 -0.54
N VAL A 142 -6.50 15.49 -0.90
CA VAL A 142 -7.02 16.51 0.01
C VAL A 142 -7.98 15.88 1.03
N GLU A 143 -8.82 14.95 0.61
CA GLU A 143 -9.73 14.22 1.51
C GLU A 143 -8.96 13.39 2.55
N LEU A 144 -7.95 12.62 2.12
CA LEU A 144 -7.08 11.84 3.00
C LEU A 144 -6.36 12.73 4.03
N LYS A 145 -5.95 13.95 3.65
CA LYS A 145 -5.36 14.93 4.59
C LYS A 145 -6.34 15.42 5.66
N LYS A 146 -7.64 15.47 5.37
CA LYS A 146 -8.66 15.81 6.38
C LYS A 146 -8.87 14.67 7.38
N ILE A 147 -8.62 13.44 6.93
CA ILE A 147 -8.73 12.21 7.74
C ILE A 147 -7.50 12.00 8.62
N SER A 148 -6.31 12.42 8.18
CA SER A 148 -5.08 12.36 8.97
C SER A 148 -5.15 13.32 10.16
N LYS A 149 -5.78 12.86 11.24
CA LYS A 149 -5.75 13.48 12.57
C LYS A 149 -4.76 12.74 13.45
#